data_AF-A0A222W632-F1
#
_entry.id   AF-A0A222W632-F1
#
_cell.length_a   1.000
_cell.length_b   1.000
_cell.length_c   1.000
_cell.angle_alpha   90.00
_cell.angle_beta   90.00
_cell.angle_gamma   90.00
#
_symmetry.space_group_name_H-M   'P 1'
#
loop_
_entity.id
_entity.type
_entity.pdbx_description
1 polymer ?
#
loop_
_entity_poly.entity_id
_entity_poly.type
_entity_poly.pdbx_seq_one_letter_code
_entity_poly.pdbx_strand_id
1 'polypeptide(L)' 'MRLSKTLIIMLLFVVGFLMVYGATTMKQKDTWLTRFLILLLGVGCLLVSGYLLVRIFIV' A
#
# COMPACT_ATOMS: atom_id res chain seq x y z
N MET A 1 -11.44 -7.06 -20.01
CA MET A 1 -11.54 -7.34 -18.55
C MET A 1 -10.20 -7.39 -17.80
N ARG A 2 -9.07 -7.85 -18.38
CA ARG A 2 -7.76 -7.87 -17.70
C ARG A 2 -7.24 -6.47 -17.32
N LEU A 3 -7.34 -5.48 -18.23
CA LEU A 3 -6.83 -4.11 -18.04
C LEU A 3 -7.41 -3.36 -16.82
N SER A 4 -8.71 -3.55 -16.53
CA SER A 4 -9.36 -2.88 -15.39
C SER A 4 -8.86 -3.42 -14.05
N LYS A 5 -8.56 -4.73 -13.97
CA LYS A 5 -7.97 -5.34 -12.76
C LYS A 5 -6.56 -4.82 -12.51
N THR A 6 -5.73 -4.67 -13.55
CA THR A 6 -4.37 -4.15 -13.42
C THR A 6 -4.35 -2.69 -12.96
N LEU A 7 -5.25 -1.85 -13.48
CA LEU A 7 -5.40 -0.46 -13.05
C LEU A 7 -5.75 -0.35 -11.57
N ILE A 8 -6.71 -1.15 -11.09
CA ILE A 8 -7.11 -1.17 -9.67
C ILE A 8 -5.91 -1.52 -8.78
N ILE A 9 -5.08 -2.47 -9.18
CA ILE A 9 -3.92 -2.90 -8.39
C ILE A 9 -2.81 -1.85 -8.38
N MET A 10 -2.55 -1.19 -9.51
CA MET A 10 -1.63 -0.05 -9.54
C MET A 10 -2.11 1.09 -8.63
N LEU A 11 -3.42 1.37 -8.63
CA LEU A 11 -4.01 2.39 -7.76
C LEU A 11 -3.84 2.02 -6.28
N LEU A 12 -4.07 0.75 -5.93
CA LEU A 12 -3.84 0.22 -4.58
C LEU A 12 -2.36 0.33 -4.16
N PHE A 13 -1.44 0.09 -5.09
CA PHE A 13 -0.01 0.21 -4.86
C PHE A 13 0.39 1.66 -4.55
N VAL A 14 -0.11 2.61 -5.34
CA VAL A 14 0.12 4.05 -5.13
C VAL A 14 -0.44 4.51 -3.79
N VAL A 15 -1.66 4.07 -3.43
CA VAL A 15 -2.28 4.41 -2.13
C VAL A 15 -1.47 3.83 -0.96
N GLY A 16 -1.01 2.58 -1.07
CA GLY A 16 -0.15 1.97 -0.06
C GLY A 16 1.17 2.73 0.12
N PHE A 17 1.78 3.18 -0.99
CA PHE A 17 2.98 4.01 -0.96
C PHE A 17 2.73 5.38 -0.30
N LEU A 18 1.58 6.00 -0.60
CA LEU A 18 1.18 7.27 -0.01
C LEU A 18 0.96 7.15 1.51
N MET A 19 0.40 6.03 1.98
CA MET A 19 0.22 5.76 3.41
C MET A 19 1.56 5.60 4.13
N VAL A 20 2.52 4.88 3.53
CA VAL A 20 3.87 4.73 4.10
C VAL A 20 4.58 6.08 4.16
N TYR A 21 4.49 6.87 3.08
CA TYR A 21 5.08 8.22 3.03
C TYR A 21 4.38 9.20 3.98
N GLY A 22 3.07 9.10 4.15
CA GLY A 22 2.31 9.88 5.11
C GLY A 22 2.71 9.53 6.55
N ALA A 23 2.92 8.25 6.85
CA ALA A 23 3.41 7.80 8.14
C ALA A 23 4.85 8.28 8.42
N THR A 24 5.73 8.33 7.42
CA THR A 24 7.08 8.89 7.62
C THR A 24 7.07 10.41 7.79
N THR A 25 6.10 11.11 7.20
CA THR A 25 5.98 12.58 7.26
C THR A 25 5.07 13.07 8.40
N MET A 26 4.42 12.17 9.14
CA MET A 26 3.54 12.50 10.27
C MET A 26 4.29 13.27 11.36
N LYS A 27 3.73 14.43 11.76
CA LYS A 27 4.30 15.31 12.78
C LYS A 27 4.23 14.66 14.17
N GLN A 28 5.20 15.00 15.02
CA GLN A 28 5.42 14.49 16.38
C GLN A 28 4.22 14.51 17.36
N LYS A 29 3.08 15.09 16.97
CA LYS A 29 1.85 15.12 17.78
C LYS A 29 1.05 13.83 17.73
N ASP A 30 1.30 12.96 16.75
CA ASP A 30 0.63 11.66 16.63
C ASP A 30 1.36 10.60 17.47
N THR A 31 0.59 9.86 18.28
CA THR A 31 1.10 8.77 19.13
C THR A 31 1.97 7.81 18.31
N TRP A 32 3.15 7.44 18.83
CA TRP A 32 4.09 6.55 18.15
C TRP A 32 3.43 5.24 17.65
N LEU A 33 2.44 4.77 18.40
CA LEU A 33 1.62 3.59 18.12
C LEU A 33 0.78 3.75 16.83
N THR A 34 0.19 4.92 16.58
CA THR A 34 -0.59 5.21 15.37
C THR A 34 0.31 5.22 14.13
N ARG A 35 1.50 5.82 14.25
CA ARG A 35 2.49 5.86 13.18
C ARG A 35 2.95 4.44 12.79
N PHE A 36 3.13 3.57 13.78
CA PHE A 36 3.50 2.17 13.56
C PHE A 36 2.36 1.36 12.91
N LEU A 37 1.11 1.56 13.34
CA LEU A 37 -0.08 0.96 12.73
C LEU A 37 -0.23 1.35 11.26
N ILE A 38 -0.08 2.64 10.93
CA ILE A 38 -0.21 3.12 9.55
C ILE A 38 0.93 2.59 8.67
N LEU A 39 2.15 2.52 9.20
CA LEU A 39 3.28 1.87 8.51
C LEU A 39 3.00 0.39 8.23
N LEU A 40 2.53 -0.36 9.23
CA LEU A 40 2.21 -1.78 9.10
C LEU A 40 1.11 -2.00 8.05
N LEU A 41 0.08 -1.15 8.06
CA LEU A 41 -1.03 -1.20 7.11
C LEU A 41 -0.57 -0.89 5.68
N GLY A 42 0.27 0.14 5.51
CA GLY A 42 0.83 0.53 4.22
C GLY A 42 1.74 -0.54 3.61
N VAL A 43 2.62 -1.13 4.42
CA VAL A 43 3.49 -2.25 4.00
C VAL A 43 2.65 -3.49 3.67
N GLY A 44 1.61 -3.79 4.45
CA GLY A 44 0.66 -4.87 4.16
C GLY A 44 -0.04 -4.68 2.81
N CYS A 45 -0.51 -3.47 2.51
CA CYS A 45 -1.11 -3.15 1.21
C CYS A 45 -0.12 -3.30 0.04
N LEU A 46 1.15 -2.92 0.22
CA LEU A 46 2.19 -3.09 -0.80
C LEU A 46 2.48 -4.58 -1.07
N LEU A 47 2.55 -5.40 -0.02
CA LEU A 47 2.74 -6.85 -0.16
C LEU A 47 1.57 -7.54 -0.88
N VAL A 48 0.33 -7.20 -0.49
CA VAL A 48 -0.88 -7.80 -1.10
C VAL A 48 -1.01 -7.37 -2.56
N SER A 49 -0.79 -6.09 -2.87
CA SER A 49 -0.85 -5.60 -4.26
C SER A 49 0.28 -6.19 -5.12
N GLY A 50 1.49 -6.33 -4.58
CA GLY A 50 2.61 -7.02 -5.23
C GLY A 50 2.29 -8.48 -5.53
N TYR A 51 1.73 -9.21 -4.57
CA TYR A 51 1.31 -10.60 -4.75
C TYR A 51 0.21 -10.73 -5.83
N LEU A 52 -0.78 -9.83 -5.84
CA LEU A 52 -1.81 -9.81 -6.89
C LEU A 52 -1.22 -9.54 -8.28
N LEU A 53 -0.25 -8.63 -8.40
CA LEU A 53 0.45 -8.35 -9.66
C LEU A 53 1.19 -9.58 -10.19
N VAL A 54 1.95 -10.25 -9.33
CA VAL A 54 2.67 -11.49 -9.67
C VAL A 54 1.70 -12.57 -10.13
N ARG A 55 0.57 -12.74 -9.43
CA ARG A 55 -0.45 -13.74 -9.79
C ARG A 55 -1.09 -13.48 -11.16
N ILE A 56 -1.31 -12.22 -11.52
CA ILE A 56 -1.91 -11.83 -12.80
C ILE A 56 -0.92 -11.94 -13.95
N PHE A 57 0.38 -11.79 -13.68
CA PHE A 57 1.42 -11.96 -14.69
C PHE A 57 1.80 -13.42 -14.92
N ILE A 58 1.73 -14.26 -13.87
CA ILE A 58 2.03 -15.70 -13.95
C ILE A 58 0.85 -16.52 -14.54
N VAL A 59 -0.40 -16.07 -14.34
CA VAL A 59 -1.64 -16.72 -14.83
C VAL A 59 -2.24 -15.95 -16.00
#